data_AF-A0A7C5UW30-F1
#
_entry.id   AF-A0A7C5UW30-F1
#
_cell.length_a   1.000
_cell.length_b   1.000
_cell.length_c   1.000
_cell.angle_alpha   90.00
_cell.angle_beta   90.00
_cell.angle_gamma   90.00
#
_symmetry.space_group_name_H-M   'P 1'
#
loop_
_entity.id
_entity.type
_entity.pdbx_description
1 polymer ?
#
loop_
_entity_poly.entity_id
_entity_poly.type
_entity_poly.pdbx_seq_one_letter_code
_entity_poly.pdbx_strand_id
1 'polypeptide(L)'
;MVNAWETDDVCNRVLNPKQTTSTRLFVATEGSAQAEITVKASVQPAGVEDKVLCAVYDGSTHLVSDAFSSTFEAELNFTPTGPAKNYLLKVGIDANGNGTLESSEFCTTATNFDVTAFTSAHYDDEEDYLNDQASSWLTGWAYPVGSSLLLHFLNDPSLPLAFDTTTTVGINCFTQSNLTHNAGETFARSGAGTVEEVRWNAISDAGEKVGNSDEVQTIINAILTAHSAEVTAYFAANPTATSCFANWTSNNVPVNFAQTGYLPLAGYDLHIAFGHATIPSITVGVVVKKGLFGDLYIDSLVVTGSLTDLYDFNYEDGGLAARAAVLQIGWDPDITGRDAGNIFFDRVNFQGTFDEWDFDY
;
A
#
# COMPACT_ATOMS: atom_id res chain seq x y z
N MET A 1 -33.75 29.23 2.99
CA MET A 1 -32.59 29.30 3.89
C MET A 1 -31.96 27.93 3.83
N VAL A 2 -30.73 27.89 3.36
CA VAL A 2 -30.06 26.70 2.83
C VAL A 2 -29.67 25.79 3.99
N ASN A 3 -30.02 24.52 3.89
CA ASN A 3 -29.62 23.50 4.84
C ASN A 3 -28.17 23.10 4.53
N ALA A 4 -27.26 23.44 5.44
CA ALA A 4 -25.81 23.27 5.32
C ALA A 4 -25.33 21.82 5.58
N TRP A 5 -26.05 20.82 5.08
CA TRP A 5 -25.62 19.41 5.02
C TRP A 5 -25.57 18.87 3.58
N GLU A 6 -25.83 19.73 2.59
CA GLU A 6 -25.58 19.51 1.16
C GLU A 6 -24.15 19.90 0.75
N THR A 7 -23.27 20.20 1.71
CA THR A 7 -21.85 20.50 1.46
C THR A 7 -21.01 19.32 1.91
N ASP A 8 -20.53 18.56 0.92
CA ASP A 8 -19.31 17.74 0.93
C ASP A 8 -19.02 16.94 2.20
N ASP A 9 -19.46 15.66 2.23
CA ASP A 9 -18.69 14.51 2.77
C ASP A 9 -19.52 13.21 2.74
N VAL A 10 -20.08 12.87 1.57
CA VAL A 10 -20.59 11.52 1.34
C VAL A 10 -19.44 10.69 0.77
N CYS A 11 -18.88 9.83 1.61
CA CYS A 11 -17.81 8.88 1.33
C CYS A 11 -17.78 8.43 -0.15
N ASN A 12 -16.91 9.05 -0.96
CA ASN A 12 -16.79 8.77 -2.39
C ASN A 12 -16.06 7.43 -2.60
N ARG A 13 -16.74 6.30 -2.36
CA ARG A 13 -16.28 4.98 -2.81
C ARG A 13 -16.59 4.82 -4.29
N VAL A 14 -15.72 5.38 -5.14
CA VAL A 14 -15.87 5.24 -6.59
C VAL A 14 -15.35 3.87 -7.02
N LEU A 15 -16.25 2.91 -7.17
CA LEU A 15 -15.94 1.68 -7.90
C LEU A 15 -15.76 2.03 -9.38
N ASN A 16 -14.54 1.88 -9.89
CA ASN A 16 -14.30 1.81 -11.32
C ASN A 16 -14.07 0.33 -11.70
N PRO A 17 -14.91 -0.27 -12.56
CA PRO A 17 -14.70 -1.62 -13.09
C PRO A 17 -13.40 -1.78 -13.91
N LYS A 18 -12.56 -0.73 -14.00
CA LYS A 18 -11.21 -0.75 -14.56
C LYS A 18 -10.07 -0.96 -13.56
N GLN A 19 -10.31 -1.11 -12.24
CA GLN A 19 -9.34 -1.83 -11.41
C GLN A 19 -9.41 -3.31 -11.82
N THR A 20 -8.60 -3.69 -12.81
CA THR A 20 -8.62 -5.02 -13.43
C THR A 20 -8.11 -6.15 -12.53
N THR A 21 -7.87 -5.90 -11.24
CA THR A 21 -7.25 -6.87 -10.31
C THR A 21 -8.03 -7.13 -9.04
N SER A 22 -8.99 -6.30 -8.62
CA SER A 22 -9.78 -6.56 -7.41
C SER A 22 -11.27 -6.69 -7.72
N THR A 23 -11.79 -7.90 -7.54
CA THR A 23 -13.24 -8.20 -7.49
C THR A 23 -13.77 -8.12 -6.06
N ARG A 24 -13.03 -7.46 -5.14
CA ARG A 24 -13.32 -7.41 -3.71
C ARG A 24 -13.41 -5.98 -3.20
N LEU A 25 -14.48 -5.68 -2.47
CA LEU A 25 -14.73 -4.44 -1.74
C LEU A 25 -14.57 -4.72 -0.24
N PHE A 26 -13.88 -3.86 0.47
CA PHE A 26 -13.76 -3.92 1.92
C PHE A 26 -14.57 -2.77 2.57
N VAL A 27 -15.31 -3.08 3.64
CA VAL A 27 -16.27 -2.16 4.28
C VAL A 27 -16.22 -2.34 5.79
N ALA A 28 -16.11 -1.27 6.56
CA ALA A 28 -16.35 -1.30 8.01
C ALA A 28 -17.81 -0.95 8.34
N THR A 29 -18.31 -1.45 9.47
CA THR A 29 -19.62 -1.04 9.99
C THR A 29 -19.56 0.29 10.73
N GLU A 30 -20.57 1.13 10.56
CA GLU A 30 -20.73 2.36 11.34
C GLU A 30 -21.26 2.09 12.75
N GLY A 31 -21.39 3.12 13.59
CA GLY A 31 -21.92 3.03 14.96
C GLY A 31 -23.30 2.36 15.10
N SER A 32 -24.04 2.23 13.99
CA SER A 32 -25.30 1.47 13.88
C SER A 32 -25.12 -0.06 13.75
N ALA A 33 -23.87 -0.53 13.69
CA ALA A 33 -23.47 -1.90 13.34
C ALA A 33 -23.92 -2.34 11.92
N GLN A 34 -24.16 -1.38 11.02
CA GLN A 34 -24.47 -1.63 9.61
C GLN A 34 -23.26 -1.35 8.73
N ALA A 35 -23.04 -2.21 7.76
CA ALA A 35 -22.14 -1.97 6.65
C ALA A 35 -22.92 -1.23 5.55
N GLU A 36 -22.39 -0.09 5.14
CA GLU A 36 -22.99 0.76 4.11
C GLU A 36 -22.18 0.69 2.81
N ILE A 37 -22.87 0.48 1.69
CA ILE A 37 -22.28 0.39 0.36
C ILE A 37 -23.07 1.27 -0.60
N THR A 38 -22.39 2.22 -1.22
CA THR A 38 -22.91 2.93 -2.40
C THR A 38 -22.32 2.33 -3.67
N VAL A 39 -23.17 1.85 -4.56
CA VAL A 39 -22.78 1.31 -5.87
C VAL A 39 -23.12 2.31 -6.95
N LYS A 40 -22.14 2.65 -7.80
CA LYS A 40 -22.36 3.54 -8.95
C LYS A 40 -22.27 2.76 -10.24
N ALA A 41 -23.29 2.84 -11.09
CA ALA A 41 -23.31 2.11 -12.36
C ALA A 41 -24.01 2.90 -13.47
N SER A 42 -23.36 2.98 -14.64
CA SER A 42 -24.03 3.53 -15.83
C SER A 42 -25.07 2.54 -16.35
N VAL A 43 -26.34 2.77 -16.04
CA VAL A 43 -27.47 1.98 -16.54
C VAL A 43 -27.86 2.45 -17.94
N GLN A 44 -28.14 1.51 -18.85
CA GLN A 44 -28.60 1.82 -20.21
C GLN A 44 -29.72 0.84 -20.64
N PRO A 45 -30.76 1.31 -21.37
CA PRO A 45 -30.98 2.71 -21.77
C PRO A 45 -31.32 3.61 -20.58
N ALA A 46 -31.03 4.91 -20.67
CA ALA A 46 -31.39 5.85 -19.60
C ALA A 46 -32.91 5.88 -19.34
N GLY A 47 -33.30 6.06 -18.08
CA GLY A 47 -34.70 6.08 -17.64
C GLY A 47 -35.25 4.72 -17.19
N VAL A 48 -34.40 3.72 -17.00
CA VAL A 48 -34.76 2.39 -16.45
C VAL A 48 -33.99 2.06 -15.17
N GLU A 49 -33.34 3.05 -14.56
CA GLU A 49 -32.50 2.90 -13.37
C GLU A 49 -33.31 2.27 -12.22
N ASP A 50 -34.58 2.65 -12.07
CA ASP A 50 -35.52 2.14 -11.08
C ASP A 50 -35.88 0.65 -11.26
N LYS A 51 -35.50 0.04 -12.39
CA LYS A 51 -35.68 -1.38 -12.70
C LYS A 51 -34.42 -2.20 -12.53
N VAL A 52 -33.29 -1.55 -12.32
CA VAL A 52 -32.03 -2.23 -12.07
C VAL A 52 -31.77 -2.19 -10.57
N LEU A 53 -31.58 -3.35 -9.96
CA LEU A 53 -31.29 -3.47 -8.54
C LEU A 53 -29.85 -3.90 -8.34
N CYS A 54 -29.28 -3.43 -7.25
CA CYS A 54 -28.13 -4.03 -6.61
C CYS A 54 -28.56 -4.70 -5.30
N ALA A 55 -27.92 -5.79 -4.90
CA ALA A 55 -28.27 -6.52 -3.69
C ALA A 55 -27.06 -7.18 -3.03
N VAL A 56 -27.12 -7.31 -1.70
CA VAL A 56 -26.13 -8.02 -0.89
C VAL A 56 -26.69 -9.38 -0.47
N TYR A 57 -25.84 -10.41 -0.59
CA TYR A 57 -26.15 -11.78 -0.19
C TYR A 57 -25.11 -12.35 0.78
N ASP A 58 -25.58 -13.14 1.74
CA ASP A 58 -24.77 -14.04 2.56
C ASP A 58 -24.95 -15.48 2.03
N GLY A 59 -24.04 -15.89 1.15
CA GLY A 59 -24.21 -17.12 0.36
C GLY A 59 -25.44 -17.04 -0.54
N SER A 60 -26.47 -17.85 -0.24
CA SER A 60 -27.77 -17.84 -0.95
C SER A 60 -28.83 -16.97 -0.26
N THR A 61 -28.53 -16.40 0.91
CA THR A 61 -29.49 -15.62 1.69
C THR A 61 -29.44 -14.18 1.25
N HIS A 62 -30.58 -13.64 0.80
CA HIS A 62 -30.74 -12.21 0.51
C HIS A 62 -30.69 -11.40 1.81
N LEU A 63 -29.95 -10.29 1.82
CA LEU A 63 -29.89 -9.38 2.96
C LEU A 63 -30.61 -8.05 2.67
N VAL A 64 -30.27 -7.40 1.56
CA VAL A 64 -30.81 -6.10 1.17
C VAL A 64 -30.74 -5.94 -0.35
N SER A 65 -31.70 -5.22 -0.92
CA SER A 65 -31.66 -4.73 -2.31
C SER A 65 -31.95 -3.24 -2.31
N ASP A 66 -31.38 -2.54 -3.29
CA ASP A 66 -31.76 -1.17 -3.61
C ASP A 66 -31.71 -0.92 -5.11
N ALA A 67 -32.54 0.01 -5.58
CA ALA A 67 -32.62 0.40 -6.98
C ALA A 67 -31.62 1.49 -7.32
N PHE A 68 -31.13 1.52 -8.56
CA PHE A 68 -30.33 2.65 -8.99
C PHE A 68 -31.21 3.90 -9.12
N SER A 69 -30.74 4.99 -8.53
CA SER A 69 -31.34 6.31 -8.62
C SER A 69 -31.11 6.94 -10.00
N SER A 70 -31.78 8.06 -10.26
CA SER A 70 -31.51 8.88 -11.45
C SER A 70 -30.09 9.48 -11.51
N THR A 71 -29.35 9.44 -10.39
CA THR A 71 -27.93 9.82 -10.34
C THR A 71 -27.00 8.62 -10.52
N PHE A 72 -27.55 7.45 -10.89
CA PHE A 72 -26.83 6.21 -11.14
C PHE A 72 -26.20 5.58 -9.89
N GLU A 73 -26.85 5.77 -8.73
CA GLU A 73 -26.37 5.33 -7.41
C GLU A 73 -27.40 4.43 -6.74
N ALA A 74 -26.96 3.33 -6.12
CA ALA A 74 -27.77 2.47 -5.24
C ALA A 74 -27.10 2.38 -3.87
N GLU A 75 -27.87 2.42 -2.79
CA GLU A 75 -27.42 2.46 -1.40
C GLU A 75 -27.87 1.20 -0.65
N LEU A 76 -26.90 0.43 -0.16
CA LEU A 76 -27.15 -0.86 0.49
C LEU A 76 -26.63 -0.83 1.91
N ASN A 77 -27.57 -0.93 2.86
CA ASN A 77 -27.27 -0.99 4.29
C ASN A 77 -27.70 -2.34 4.85
N PHE A 78 -26.75 -3.07 5.46
CA PHE A 78 -27.01 -4.39 6.03
C PHE A 78 -26.17 -4.64 7.28
N THR A 79 -26.65 -5.50 8.18
CA THR A 79 -25.89 -5.90 9.37
C THR A 79 -25.02 -7.11 9.05
N PRO A 80 -23.68 -7.02 9.19
CA PRO A 80 -22.82 -8.17 9.03
C PRO A 80 -23.13 -9.28 10.05
N THR A 81 -23.12 -10.54 9.61
CA THR A 81 -23.38 -11.72 10.45
C THR A 81 -22.10 -12.31 11.06
N GLY A 82 -20.97 -11.62 10.96
CA GLY A 82 -19.69 -12.00 11.55
C GLY A 82 -18.68 -10.83 11.60
N PRO A 83 -17.61 -10.95 12.41
CA PRO A 83 -16.67 -9.86 12.67
C PRO A 83 -15.83 -9.43 11.47
N ALA A 84 -15.47 -10.39 10.61
CA ALA A 84 -14.84 -10.19 9.30
C ALA A 84 -15.45 -11.23 8.36
N LYS A 85 -16.33 -10.82 7.45
CA LYS A 85 -17.10 -11.77 6.64
C LYS A 85 -17.29 -11.34 5.20
N ASN A 86 -17.23 -12.31 4.30
CA ASN A 86 -17.47 -12.13 2.88
C ASN A 86 -18.96 -12.28 2.54
N TYR A 87 -19.46 -11.34 1.76
CA TYR A 87 -20.79 -11.27 1.16
C TYR A 87 -20.65 -11.18 -0.35
N LEU A 88 -21.75 -11.39 -1.06
CA LEU A 88 -21.81 -11.27 -2.51
C LEU A 88 -22.66 -10.07 -2.88
N LEU A 89 -22.07 -9.13 -3.60
CA LEU A 89 -22.79 -8.07 -4.29
C LEU A 89 -23.26 -8.57 -5.65
N LYS A 90 -24.56 -8.39 -5.92
CA LYS A 90 -25.22 -8.81 -7.14
C LYS A 90 -25.90 -7.62 -7.78
N VAL A 91 -25.98 -7.62 -9.11
CA VAL A 91 -26.74 -6.64 -9.89
C VAL A 91 -27.64 -7.40 -10.86
N GLY A 92 -28.84 -6.87 -11.11
CA GLY A 92 -29.77 -7.47 -12.06
C GLY A 92 -30.99 -6.59 -12.31
N ILE A 93 -31.99 -7.16 -12.97
CA ILE A 93 -33.21 -6.44 -13.37
C ILE A 93 -34.39 -6.97 -12.56
N ASP A 94 -35.07 -6.09 -11.83
CA ASP A 94 -36.32 -6.39 -11.14
C ASP A 94 -37.44 -6.58 -12.16
N ALA A 95 -37.54 -7.81 -12.68
CA ALA A 95 -38.43 -8.16 -13.77
C ALA A 95 -39.87 -8.32 -13.29
N ASN A 96 -40.04 -8.70 -12.02
CA ASN A 96 -41.36 -8.91 -11.41
C ASN A 96 -41.89 -7.66 -10.68
N GLY A 97 -41.05 -6.63 -10.46
CA GLY A 97 -41.39 -5.36 -9.86
C GLY A 97 -41.59 -5.42 -8.34
N ASN A 98 -40.98 -6.38 -7.65
CA ASN A 98 -41.18 -6.61 -6.22
C ASN A 98 -40.15 -5.89 -5.33
N GLY A 99 -39.17 -5.19 -5.92
CA GLY A 99 -38.12 -4.46 -5.21
C GLY A 99 -37.06 -5.34 -4.55
N THR A 100 -37.06 -6.64 -4.81
CA THR A 100 -36.08 -7.60 -4.30
C THR A 100 -35.41 -8.29 -5.47
N LEU A 101 -34.09 -8.16 -5.59
CA LEU A 101 -33.38 -8.88 -6.63
C LEU A 101 -33.46 -10.39 -6.31
N GLU A 102 -34.03 -11.19 -7.20
CA GLU A 102 -34.12 -12.64 -7.05
C GLU A 102 -33.04 -13.37 -7.85
N SER A 103 -32.77 -14.64 -7.52
CA SER A 103 -31.70 -15.41 -8.18
C SER A 103 -31.92 -15.61 -9.68
N SER A 104 -33.17 -15.59 -10.15
CA SER A 104 -33.53 -15.63 -11.58
C SER A 104 -33.33 -14.29 -12.31
N GLU A 105 -33.13 -13.20 -11.57
CA GLU A 105 -33.02 -11.83 -12.08
C GLU A 105 -31.56 -11.35 -12.15
N PHE A 106 -30.62 -12.16 -11.65
CA PHE A 106 -29.20 -11.85 -11.67
C PHE A 106 -28.68 -11.63 -13.09
N CYS A 107 -27.88 -10.58 -13.25
CA CYS A 107 -27.10 -10.39 -14.45
C CYS A 107 -25.99 -11.46 -14.50
N THR A 108 -26.00 -12.31 -15.53
CA THR A 108 -25.03 -13.42 -15.68
C THR A 108 -23.70 -13.00 -16.29
N THR A 109 -23.60 -11.75 -16.78
CA THR A 109 -22.37 -11.17 -17.35
C THR A 109 -21.65 -10.22 -16.41
N ALA A 110 -22.24 -9.88 -15.25
CA ALA A 110 -21.58 -9.10 -14.21
C ALA A 110 -20.69 -10.01 -13.36
N THR A 111 -19.43 -9.61 -13.15
CA THR A 111 -18.57 -10.24 -12.14
C THR A 111 -19.22 -10.00 -10.78
N ASN A 112 -19.45 -11.06 -10.00
CA ASN A 112 -19.85 -10.88 -8.61
C ASN A 112 -18.73 -10.13 -7.90
N PHE A 113 -19.08 -9.13 -7.09
CA PHE A 113 -18.11 -8.53 -6.19
C PHE A 113 -18.21 -9.22 -4.84
N ASP A 114 -17.07 -9.67 -4.32
CA ASP A 114 -16.96 -10.04 -2.92
C ASP A 114 -17.01 -8.74 -2.11
N VAL A 115 -17.81 -8.70 -1.06
CA VAL A 115 -17.77 -7.63 -0.07
C VAL A 115 -17.28 -8.23 1.23
N THR A 116 -16.12 -7.82 1.71
CA THR A 116 -15.66 -8.17 3.06
C THR A 116 -16.08 -7.06 4.00
N ALA A 117 -17.04 -7.35 4.88
CA ALA A 117 -17.49 -6.42 5.91
C ALA A 117 -16.84 -6.73 7.26
N PHE A 118 -16.39 -5.69 7.96
CA PHE A 118 -15.78 -5.75 9.28
C PHE A 118 -16.65 -5.03 10.31
N THR A 119 -16.90 -5.67 11.45
CA THR A 119 -17.64 -5.03 12.55
C THR A 119 -16.78 -4.04 13.32
N SER A 120 -17.38 -3.04 13.97
CA SER A 120 -16.67 -2.10 14.85
C SER A 120 -15.87 -2.80 15.95
N ALA A 121 -16.42 -3.85 16.58
CA ALA A 121 -15.71 -4.62 17.59
C ALA A 121 -14.44 -5.30 17.03
N HIS A 122 -14.47 -5.77 15.79
CA HIS A 122 -13.28 -6.30 15.14
C HIS A 122 -12.28 -5.21 14.83
N TYR A 123 -12.75 -4.04 14.38
CA TYR A 123 -11.90 -2.87 14.16
C TYR A 123 -11.17 -2.45 15.45
N ASP A 124 -11.91 -2.30 16.55
CA ASP A 124 -11.36 -1.97 17.88
C ASP A 124 -10.30 -3.00 18.33
N ASP A 125 -10.58 -4.30 18.15
CA ASP A 125 -9.64 -5.38 18.49
C ASP A 125 -8.34 -5.29 17.66
N GLU A 126 -8.43 -4.89 16.39
CA GLU A 126 -7.25 -4.71 15.52
C GLU A 126 -6.49 -3.41 15.85
N GLU A 127 -7.19 -2.33 16.21
CA GLU A 127 -6.62 -1.07 16.68
C GLU A 127 -5.80 -1.28 17.95
N ASP A 128 -6.38 -1.93 18.95
CA ASP A 128 -5.70 -2.26 20.21
C ASP A 128 -4.46 -3.12 19.97
N TYR A 129 -4.56 -4.13 19.09
CA TYR A 129 -3.43 -4.99 18.76
C TYR A 129 -2.29 -4.21 18.10
N LEU A 130 -2.59 -3.34 17.13
CA LEU A 130 -1.56 -2.55 16.45
C LEU A 130 -0.94 -1.51 17.38
N ASN A 131 -1.72 -0.89 18.26
CA ASN A 131 -1.19 -0.02 19.31
C ASN A 131 -0.25 -0.78 20.25
N ASP A 132 -0.62 -1.99 20.68
CA ASP A 132 0.26 -2.86 21.46
C ASP A 132 1.54 -3.22 20.70
N GLN A 133 1.45 -3.52 19.40
CA GLN A 133 2.63 -3.79 18.57
C GLN A 133 3.48 -2.55 18.37
N ALA A 134 2.92 -1.37 18.15
CA ALA A 134 3.67 -0.14 17.92
C ALA A 134 4.37 0.35 19.20
N SER A 135 3.69 0.23 20.35
CA SER A 135 4.14 0.71 21.66
C SER A 135 4.93 -0.32 22.47
N SER A 136 4.99 -1.59 22.04
CA SER A 136 5.75 -2.59 22.77
C SER A 136 7.23 -2.18 22.88
N TRP A 137 7.79 -2.36 24.07
CA TRP A 137 9.21 -2.11 24.33
C TRP A 137 10.16 -2.92 23.42
N LEU A 138 9.67 -4.00 22.80
CA LEU A 138 10.42 -4.83 21.86
C LEU A 138 10.46 -4.23 20.46
N THR A 139 9.37 -3.64 19.96
CA THR A 139 9.29 -3.07 18.61
C THR A 139 9.94 -1.69 18.54
N GLY A 140 9.73 -0.82 19.52
CA GLY A 140 10.37 0.51 19.52
C GLY A 140 11.91 0.47 19.66
N TRP A 141 12.46 -0.54 20.35
CA TRP A 141 13.92 -0.70 20.51
C TRP A 141 14.56 -1.62 19.47
N ALA A 142 13.88 -2.69 19.05
CA ALA A 142 14.44 -3.63 18.06
C ALA A 142 14.17 -3.18 16.62
N TYR A 143 13.07 -2.45 16.37
CA TYR A 143 12.55 -2.10 15.04
C TYR A 143 12.08 -0.63 14.97
N PRO A 144 12.99 0.34 15.19
CA PRO A 144 12.62 1.75 15.32
C PRO A 144 12.06 2.38 14.04
N VAL A 145 12.41 1.88 12.84
CA VAL A 145 11.90 2.45 11.58
C VAL A 145 10.44 2.04 11.37
N GLY A 146 10.17 0.74 11.44
CA GLY A 146 8.83 0.18 11.31
C GLY A 146 7.90 0.65 12.43
N SER A 147 8.40 0.75 13.67
CA SER A 147 7.64 1.34 14.77
C SER A 147 7.28 2.81 14.51
N SER A 148 8.21 3.62 13.99
CA SER A 148 7.94 5.04 13.69
C SER A 148 6.85 5.21 12.62
N LEU A 149 6.90 4.42 11.54
CA LEU A 149 5.88 4.48 10.50
C LEU A 149 4.54 3.89 10.96
N LEU A 150 4.56 2.81 11.76
CA LEU A 150 3.33 2.26 12.33
C LEU A 150 2.66 3.24 13.31
N LEU A 151 3.42 4.01 14.09
CA LEU A 151 2.86 5.06 14.95
C LEU A 151 2.28 6.23 14.14
N HIS A 152 2.95 6.63 13.07
CA HIS A 152 2.42 7.65 12.16
C HIS A 152 1.14 7.19 11.45
N PHE A 153 1.12 5.91 11.05
CA PHE A 153 -0.05 5.24 10.51
C PHE A 153 -1.25 5.26 11.46
N LEU A 154 -1.02 5.04 12.76
CA LEU A 154 -2.03 5.13 13.83
C LEU A 154 -2.33 6.58 14.27
N ASN A 155 -1.67 7.56 13.66
CA ASN A 155 -1.68 8.97 14.04
C ASN A 155 -1.44 9.23 15.54
N ASP A 156 -0.59 8.45 16.21
CA ASP A 156 -0.34 8.61 17.65
C ASP A 156 0.38 9.95 17.93
N PRO A 157 -0.28 10.93 18.58
CA PRO A 157 0.31 12.23 18.84
C PRO A 157 1.22 12.24 20.08
N SER A 158 1.27 11.13 20.84
CA SER A 158 1.93 11.04 22.14
C SER A 158 3.41 10.65 22.05
N LEU A 159 3.86 10.17 20.89
CA LEU A 159 5.22 9.73 20.65
C LEU A 159 5.88 10.58 19.56
N PRO A 160 7.09 11.13 19.81
CA PRO A 160 7.78 11.93 18.80
C PRO A 160 8.20 11.06 17.62
N LEU A 161 7.64 11.36 16.44
CA LEU A 161 8.00 10.75 15.17
C LEU A 161 9.37 11.26 14.70
N ALA A 162 10.19 10.40 14.09
CA ALA A 162 11.57 10.69 13.73
C ALA A 162 11.77 11.00 12.23
N PHE A 163 10.82 11.69 11.59
CA PHE A 163 10.90 12.04 10.17
C PHE A 163 11.54 13.41 9.95
N ASP A 164 12.18 13.64 8.80
CA ASP A 164 12.79 14.93 8.51
C ASP A 164 11.78 15.99 8.08
N THR A 165 10.89 15.62 7.16
CA THR A 165 9.87 16.51 6.62
C THR A 165 8.66 15.71 6.13
N THR A 166 7.49 16.32 6.18
CA THR A 166 6.28 15.83 5.51
C THR A 166 5.87 16.83 4.42
N THR A 167 5.27 16.31 3.35
CA THR A 167 4.60 17.08 2.29
C THR A 167 3.37 16.31 1.85
N THR A 168 2.63 16.81 0.86
CA THR A 168 1.54 16.06 0.22
C THR A 168 1.85 15.71 -1.23
N VAL A 169 1.34 14.58 -1.71
CA VAL A 169 1.47 14.12 -3.10
C VAL A 169 0.11 13.67 -3.65
N GLY A 170 -0.12 13.94 -4.94
CA GLY A 170 -1.36 13.56 -5.61
C GLY A 170 -1.32 12.09 -6.05
N ILE A 171 -2.42 11.37 -5.82
CA ILE A 171 -2.59 9.97 -6.20
C ILE A 171 -3.87 9.76 -7.00
N ASN A 172 -3.94 8.64 -7.74
CA ASN A 172 -5.17 8.26 -8.43
C ASN A 172 -5.48 6.78 -8.27
N CYS A 173 -6.58 6.44 -7.60
CA CYS A 173 -6.95 5.05 -7.29
C CYS A 173 -7.23 4.19 -8.54
N PHE A 174 -7.46 4.78 -9.71
CA PHE A 174 -7.65 4.05 -10.97
C PHE A 174 -6.34 3.73 -11.70
N THR A 175 -5.26 4.45 -11.40
CA THR A 175 -3.96 4.26 -12.07
C THR A 175 -2.85 3.84 -11.10
N GLN A 176 -3.07 3.95 -9.80
CA GLN A 176 -2.13 3.53 -8.77
C GLN A 176 -2.14 2.00 -8.71
N SER A 177 -1.14 1.37 -9.32
CA SER A 177 -1.02 -0.10 -9.40
C SER A 177 -0.76 -0.77 -8.06
N ASN A 178 -0.25 -0.01 -7.09
CA ASN A 178 0.21 -0.54 -5.81
C ASN A 178 -0.88 -0.46 -4.74
N LEU A 179 -2.01 0.21 -5.01
CA LEU A 179 -3.11 0.32 -4.05
C LEU A 179 -3.84 -1.02 -3.94
N THR A 180 -3.73 -1.64 -2.77
CA THR A 180 -4.18 -3.01 -2.47
C THR A 180 -5.67 -3.09 -2.17
N HIS A 181 -6.28 -2.03 -1.63
CA HIS A 181 -7.71 -2.00 -1.31
C HIS A 181 -8.30 -0.58 -1.33
N ASN A 182 -9.63 -0.50 -1.24
CA ASN A 182 -10.42 0.69 -1.54
C ASN A 182 -10.46 1.77 -0.44
N ALA A 183 -9.49 1.78 0.47
CA ALA A 183 -9.64 2.54 1.70
C ALA A 183 -8.31 3.07 2.22
N GLY A 184 -8.37 4.26 2.83
CA GLY A 184 -7.23 5.00 3.39
C GLY A 184 -7.00 6.40 2.79
N GLU A 185 -7.84 6.83 1.83
CA GLU A 185 -7.92 8.23 1.37
C GLU A 185 -9.31 8.55 0.80
N THR A 186 -9.75 9.81 0.94
CA THR A 186 -10.99 10.29 0.29
C THR A 186 -10.71 10.68 -1.16
N PHE A 187 -11.11 9.82 -2.10
CA PHE A 187 -10.91 10.07 -3.53
C PHE A 187 -12.06 10.86 -4.17
N ALA A 188 -11.73 11.82 -5.04
CA ALA A 188 -12.69 12.48 -5.92
C ALA A 188 -13.29 11.50 -6.94
N ARG A 189 -14.38 11.89 -7.61
CA ARG A 189 -15.02 11.10 -8.69
C ARG A 189 -14.07 10.71 -9.83
N SER A 190 -13.04 11.51 -10.08
CA SER A 190 -11.97 11.23 -11.06
C SER A 190 -10.95 10.20 -10.57
N GLY A 191 -11.12 9.67 -9.36
CA GLY A 191 -10.16 8.82 -8.66
C GLY A 191 -9.01 9.59 -8.03
N ALA A 192 -8.98 10.92 -8.12
CA ALA A 192 -7.87 11.74 -7.60
C ALA A 192 -7.98 11.93 -6.08
N GLY A 193 -6.89 11.71 -5.36
CA GLY A 193 -6.76 11.95 -3.91
C GLY A 193 -5.43 12.63 -3.61
N THR A 194 -5.21 13.06 -2.36
CA THR A 194 -3.95 13.65 -1.93
C THR A 194 -3.55 13.08 -0.58
N VAL A 195 -2.44 12.36 -0.55
CA VAL A 195 -1.92 11.75 0.68
C VAL A 195 -0.64 12.45 1.15
N GLU A 196 -0.27 12.22 2.40
CA GLU A 196 1.03 12.67 2.90
C GLU A 196 2.17 11.92 2.21
N GLU A 197 3.33 12.56 2.10
CA GLU A 197 4.61 11.95 1.77
C GLU A 197 5.57 12.23 2.93
N VAL A 198 5.91 11.17 3.66
CA VAL A 198 6.88 11.15 4.75
C VAL A 198 8.27 11.00 4.15
N ARG A 199 9.20 11.88 4.54
CA ARG A 199 10.55 11.89 3.97
C ARG A 199 11.62 11.67 5.01
N TRP A 200 12.53 10.77 4.66
CA TRP A 200 13.76 10.48 5.38
C TRP A 200 14.98 10.87 4.53
N ASN A 201 15.96 11.48 5.18
CA ASN A 201 17.24 11.85 4.61
C ASN A 201 18.21 10.66 4.64
N ALA A 202 19.31 10.76 3.89
CA ALA A 202 20.29 9.69 3.74
C ALA A 202 21.09 9.35 5.00
N ILE A 203 21.12 10.23 6.01
CA ILE A 203 21.84 10.04 7.27
C ILE A 203 20.90 9.64 8.43
N SER A 204 19.62 9.44 8.15
CA SER A 204 18.65 8.92 9.11
C SER A 204 18.84 7.42 9.30
N ASP A 205 18.34 6.87 10.41
CA ASP A 205 18.37 5.42 10.67
C ASP A 205 17.69 4.62 9.53
N ALA A 206 16.59 5.15 8.97
CA ALA A 206 15.95 4.56 7.79
C ALA A 206 16.86 4.59 6.56
N GLY A 207 17.49 5.73 6.27
CA GLY A 207 18.42 5.89 5.15
C GLY A 207 19.63 4.97 5.24
N GLU A 208 20.22 4.84 6.43
CA GLU A 208 21.35 3.93 6.69
C GLU A 208 20.93 2.47 6.56
N LYS A 209 19.78 2.06 7.13
CA LYS A 209 19.29 0.68 7.05
C LYS A 209 18.96 0.25 5.63
N VAL A 210 18.28 1.11 4.87
CA VAL A 210 17.98 0.83 3.45
C VAL A 210 19.28 0.74 2.66
N GLY A 211 20.20 1.70 2.81
CA GLY A 211 21.46 1.72 2.06
C GLY A 211 22.36 0.50 2.31
N ASN A 212 22.24 -0.12 3.49
CA ASN A 212 23.02 -1.29 3.88
C ASN A 212 22.24 -2.63 3.79
N SER A 213 21.00 -2.61 3.34
CA SER A 213 20.14 -3.81 3.33
C SER A 213 20.60 -4.87 2.32
N ASP A 214 20.32 -6.14 2.61
CA ASP A 214 20.65 -7.27 1.73
C ASP A 214 20.00 -7.13 0.33
N GLU A 215 18.80 -6.53 0.28
CA GLU A 215 18.12 -6.21 -0.97
C GLU A 215 18.91 -5.20 -1.83
N VAL A 216 19.40 -4.13 -1.22
CA VAL A 216 20.25 -3.14 -1.93
C VAL A 216 21.59 -3.76 -2.33
N GLN A 217 22.19 -4.59 -1.48
CA GLN A 217 23.41 -5.33 -1.80
C GLN A 217 23.21 -6.29 -2.99
N THR A 218 22.06 -6.94 -3.09
CA THR A 218 21.70 -7.78 -4.24
C THR A 218 21.64 -6.96 -5.53
N ILE A 219 21.07 -5.75 -5.47
CA ILE A 219 21.00 -4.81 -6.60
C ILE A 219 22.41 -4.33 -7.00
N ILE A 220 23.26 -4.01 -6.02
CA ILE A 220 24.67 -3.67 -6.25
C ILE A 220 25.35 -4.78 -7.05
N ASN A 221 25.29 -6.03 -6.57
CA ASN A 221 25.92 -7.17 -7.25
C ASN A 221 25.40 -7.38 -8.68
N ALA A 222 24.11 -7.15 -8.92
CA ALA A 222 23.55 -7.22 -10.26
C ALA A 222 24.12 -6.13 -11.19
N ILE A 223 24.29 -4.90 -10.68
CA ILE A 223 24.92 -3.80 -11.43
C ILE A 223 26.40 -4.11 -11.72
N LEU A 224 27.15 -4.54 -10.72
CA LEU A 224 28.56 -4.93 -10.88
C LEU A 224 28.72 -6.04 -11.94
N THR A 225 27.86 -7.06 -11.88
CA THR A 225 27.83 -8.16 -12.86
C THR A 225 27.57 -7.67 -14.28
N ALA A 226 26.62 -6.74 -14.45
CA ALA A 226 26.29 -6.18 -15.76
C ALA A 226 27.44 -5.37 -16.39
N HIS A 227 28.31 -4.80 -15.55
CA HIS A 227 29.43 -3.95 -15.96
C HIS A 227 30.82 -4.61 -15.84
N SER A 228 30.90 -5.90 -15.49
CA SER A 228 32.17 -6.63 -15.34
C SER A 228 33.03 -6.59 -16.62
N ALA A 229 32.42 -6.81 -17.78
CA ALA A 229 33.10 -6.77 -19.07
C ALA A 229 33.67 -5.39 -19.41
N GLU A 230 33.01 -4.31 -18.98
CA GLU A 230 33.46 -2.92 -19.17
C GLU A 230 34.76 -2.65 -18.39
N VAL A 231 34.80 -3.06 -17.12
CA VAL A 231 35.97 -2.91 -16.25
C VAL A 231 37.14 -3.74 -16.77
N THR A 232 36.90 -5.01 -17.12
CA THR A 232 37.93 -5.90 -17.64
C THR A 232 38.51 -5.36 -18.97
N ALA A 233 37.65 -4.82 -19.85
CA ALA A 233 38.09 -4.18 -21.08
C ALA A 233 38.93 -2.91 -20.82
N TYR A 234 38.58 -2.11 -19.81
CA TYR A 234 39.36 -0.92 -19.43
C TYR A 234 40.80 -1.28 -19.04
N PHE A 235 40.99 -2.28 -18.15
CA PHE A 235 42.34 -2.68 -17.72
C PHE A 235 43.13 -3.38 -18.83
N ALA A 236 42.46 -4.10 -19.74
CA ALA A 236 43.09 -4.65 -20.93
C ALA A 236 43.60 -3.54 -21.88
N ALA A 237 42.81 -2.47 -22.06
CA ALA A 237 43.19 -1.32 -22.89
C ALA A 237 44.21 -0.39 -22.21
N ASN A 238 44.29 -0.41 -20.88
CA ASN A 238 45.18 0.45 -20.07
C ASN A 238 46.08 -0.38 -19.13
N PRO A 239 47.08 -1.14 -19.65
CA PRO A 239 47.82 -2.11 -18.84
C PRO A 239 48.60 -1.56 -17.64
N THR A 240 48.92 -0.26 -17.66
CA THR A 240 49.65 0.46 -16.61
C THR A 240 48.75 1.11 -15.56
N ALA A 241 47.42 1.12 -15.77
CA ALA A 241 46.49 1.67 -14.80
C ALA A 241 46.45 0.80 -13.54
N THR A 242 46.53 1.43 -12.37
CA THR A 242 46.43 0.77 -11.06
C THR A 242 45.02 0.82 -10.50
N SER A 243 44.17 1.69 -11.04
CA SER A 243 42.77 1.84 -10.66
C SER A 243 41.91 2.38 -11.80
N CYS A 244 40.60 2.18 -11.68
CA CYS A 244 39.58 2.89 -12.45
C CYS A 244 38.42 3.30 -11.55
N PHE A 245 37.66 4.30 -12.00
CA PHE A 245 36.46 4.78 -11.34
C PHE A 245 35.30 4.68 -12.32
N ALA A 246 34.16 4.19 -11.85
CA ALA A 246 32.93 4.13 -12.63
C ALA A 246 31.74 4.50 -11.77
N ASN A 247 30.72 5.09 -12.41
CA ASN A 247 29.42 5.35 -11.83
C ASN A 247 28.37 4.72 -12.74
N TRP A 248 27.59 3.79 -12.19
CA TRP A 248 26.53 3.12 -12.92
C TRP A 248 25.19 3.39 -12.28
N THR A 249 24.18 3.64 -13.10
CA THR A 249 22.83 3.97 -12.64
C THR A 249 21.83 2.95 -13.18
N SER A 250 21.02 2.41 -12.29
CA SER A 250 19.84 1.62 -12.62
C SER A 250 18.59 2.39 -12.24
N ASN A 251 17.51 2.22 -13.00
CA ASN A 251 16.26 2.94 -12.79
C ASN A 251 15.09 1.97 -12.62
N ASN A 252 14.10 2.39 -11.84
CA ASN A 252 12.86 1.67 -11.56
C ASN A 252 13.11 0.23 -11.08
N VAL A 253 13.95 0.09 -10.05
CA VAL A 253 14.28 -1.21 -9.47
C VAL A 253 13.24 -1.56 -8.41
N PRO A 254 12.41 -2.59 -8.60
CA PRO A 254 11.49 -3.05 -7.56
C PRO A 254 12.28 -3.66 -6.40
N VAL A 255 11.85 -3.40 -5.17
CA VAL A 255 12.47 -3.92 -3.95
C VAL A 255 11.37 -4.46 -3.05
N ASN A 256 11.59 -5.66 -2.52
CA ASN A 256 10.69 -6.26 -1.56
C ASN A 256 11.52 -6.65 -0.33
N PHE A 257 11.28 -5.97 0.78
CA PHE A 257 11.93 -6.28 2.04
C PHE A 257 11.29 -7.53 2.60
N ALA A 258 12.04 -8.63 2.59
CA ALA A 258 11.50 -9.90 3.00
C ALA A 258 11.44 -9.99 4.53
N GLN A 259 10.42 -10.69 5.04
CA GLN A 259 10.37 -11.14 6.42
C GLN A 259 11.39 -12.28 6.63
N THR A 260 12.68 -11.99 6.54
CA THR A 260 13.73 -13.00 6.73
C THR A 260 14.11 -13.15 8.19
N GLY A 261 14.06 -14.38 8.70
CA GLY A 261 14.78 -14.76 9.92
C GLY A 261 13.91 -15.17 11.11
N TYR A 262 14.31 -16.25 11.75
CA TYR A 262 13.82 -16.68 13.06
C TYR A 262 14.89 -16.26 14.08
N LEU A 263 14.91 -14.97 14.42
CA LEU A 263 15.62 -14.28 15.51
C LEU A 263 15.63 -12.78 15.14
N PRO A 264 15.56 -11.87 16.12
CA PRO A 264 15.39 -10.46 15.82
C PRO A 264 16.65 -9.95 15.09
N LEU A 265 16.48 -9.03 14.14
CA LEU A 265 17.52 -8.09 13.64
C LEU A 265 18.00 -8.21 12.18
N ALA A 266 17.40 -9.01 11.29
CA ALA A 266 17.65 -8.83 9.84
C ALA A 266 16.33 -8.74 9.07
N GLY A 267 16.13 -7.67 8.30
CA GLY A 267 14.97 -7.49 7.40
C GLY A 267 13.62 -7.17 8.06
N TYR A 268 13.34 -7.59 9.29
CA TYR A 268 12.01 -7.44 9.90
C TYR A 268 11.56 -5.98 10.11
N ASP A 269 12.49 -5.09 10.49
CA ASP A 269 12.20 -3.66 10.67
C ASP A 269 11.79 -3.02 9.34
N LEU A 270 12.61 -3.23 8.30
CA LEU A 270 12.37 -2.70 6.96
C LEU A 270 11.16 -3.36 6.30
N HIS A 271 10.84 -4.61 6.64
CA HIS A 271 9.63 -5.28 6.17
C HIS A 271 8.35 -4.68 6.78
N ILE A 272 8.38 -4.31 8.06
CA ILE A 272 7.26 -3.58 8.68
C ILE A 272 7.16 -2.17 8.10
N ALA A 273 8.31 -1.52 7.90
CA ALA A 273 8.39 -0.14 7.43
C ALA A 273 8.06 0.02 5.94
N PHE A 274 8.44 -0.95 5.12
CA PHE A 274 8.41 -0.85 3.67
C PHE A 274 7.94 -2.18 3.11
N GLY A 275 6.78 -2.17 2.45
CA GLY A 275 6.21 -3.34 1.80
C GLY A 275 6.83 -3.55 0.41
N HIS A 276 6.05 -3.22 -0.61
CA HIS A 276 6.44 -3.33 -2.02
C HIS A 276 6.99 -2.01 -2.54
N ALA A 277 8.21 -1.72 -2.13
CA ALA A 277 8.88 -0.47 -2.47
C ALA A 277 9.49 -0.49 -3.88
N THR A 278 9.73 0.70 -4.42
CA THR A 278 10.44 0.91 -5.69
C THR A 278 11.58 1.88 -5.47
N ILE A 279 12.73 1.62 -6.09
CA ILE A 279 13.83 2.56 -6.19
C ILE A 279 13.79 3.19 -7.59
N PRO A 280 13.32 4.45 -7.74
CA PRO A 280 13.23 5.09 -9.05
C PRO A 280 14.59 5.24 -9.72
N SER A 281 15.64 5.49 -8.94
CA SER A 281 17.01 5.54 -9.42
C SER A 281 17.99 5.16 -8.30
N ILE A 282 18.95 4.29 -8.63
CA ILE A 282 20.06 3.90 -7.77
C ILE A 282 21.36 4.08 -8.54
N THR A 283 22.33 4.76 -7.93
CA THR A 283 23.66 4.96 -8.50
C THR A 283 24.70 4.28 -7.62
N VAL A 284 25.52 3.43 -8.26
CA VAL A 284 26.63 2.72 -7.67
C VAL A 284 27.92 3.31 -8.22
N GLY A 285 28.65 4.03 -7.36
CA GLY A 285 29.99 4.51 -7.64
C GLY A 285 31.03 3.53 -7.11
N VAL A 286 31.95 3.10 -7.96
CA VAL A 286 32.98 2.11 -7.61
C VAL A 286 34.38 2.62 -7.89
N VAL A 287 35.30 2.21 -7.03
CA VAL A 287 36.74 2.26 -7.28
C VAL A 287 37.24 0.83 -7.40
N VAL A 288 37.72 0.47 -8.59
CA VAL A 288 38.33 -0.84 -8.83
C VAL A 288 39.84 -0.68 -8.83
N LYS A 289 40.55 -1.57 -8.15
CA LYS A 289 42.01 -1.62 -8.13
C LYS A 289 42.53 -2.92 -8.70
N LYS A 290 43.76 -2.86 -9.19
CA LYS A 290 44.51 -4.03 -9.63
C LYS A 290 45.43 -4.51 -8.51
N GLY A 291 45.23 -5.76 -8.10
CA GLY A 291 46.04 -6.45 -7.10
C GLY A 291 47.45 -6.77 -7.60
N LEU A 292 48.29 -7.22 -6.67
CA LEU A 292 49.71 -7.53 -6.92
C LEU A 292 49.89 -8.66 -7.95
N PHE A 293 48.90 -9.54 -8.10
CA PHE A 293 48.95 -10.66 -9.03
C PHE A 293 48.11 -10.41 -10.31
N GLY A 294 47.60 -9.19 -10.48
CA GLY A 294 46.84 -8.76 -11.64
C GLY A 294 45.33 -9.04 -11.56
N ASP A 295 44.88 -9.60 -10.44
CA ASP A 295 43.49 -9.68 -10.00
C ASP A 295 42.86 -8.28 -9.90
N LEU A 296 41.57 -8.18 -10.20
CA LEU A 296 40.81 -6.95 -10.05
C LEU A 296 39.87 -7.11 -8.85
N TYR A 297 39.81 -6.09 -8.00
CA TYR A 297 38.93 -6.09 -6.84
C TYR A 297 38.35 -4.71 -6.61
N ILE A 298 37.19 -4.65 -5.95
CA ILE A 298 36.54 -3.39 -5.59
C ILE A 298 37.14 -2.91 -4.27
N ASP A 299 37.81 -1.76 -4.33
CA ASP A 299 38.45 -1.12 -3.17
C ASP A 299 37.44 -0.36 -2.31
N SER A 300 36.53 0.36 -2.96
CA SER A 300 35.46 1.10 -2.29
C SER A 300 34.24 1.21 -3.18
N LEU A 301 33.07 1.18 -2.56
CA LEU A 301 31.78 1.35 -3.21
C LEU A 301 30.94 2.36 -2.43
N VAL A 302 30.32 3.29 -3.16
CA VAL A 302 29.30 4.19 -2.61
C VAL A 302 28.03 3.98 -3.40
N VAL A 303 26.94 3.68 -2.71
CA VAL A 303 25.61 3.59 -3.30
C VAL A 303 24.77 4.75 -2.83
N THR A 304 24.02 5.37 -3.73
CA THR A 304 23.07 6.45 -3.42
C THR A 304 21.79 6.23 -4.19
N GLY A 305 20.66 6.57 -3.59
CA GLY A 305 19.37 6.48 -4.25
C GLY A 305 18.24 6.97 -3.37
N SER A 306 17.02 6.75 -3.84
CA SER A 306 15.82 6.94 -3.04
C SER A 306 14.89 5.75 -3.18
N LEU A 307 14.36 5.27 -2.07
CA LEU A 307 13.26 4.33 -2.01
C LEU A 307 11.94 5.12 -1.96
N THR A 308 10.94 4.65 -2.68
CA THR A 308 9.56 5.11 -2.53
C THR A 308 8.64 3.91 -2.27
N ASP A 309 7.82 4.00 -1.25
CA ASP A 309 6.81 3.00 -0.93
C ASP A 309 5.44 3.68 -0.78
N LEU A 310 4.39 3.04 -1.28
CA LEU A 310 3.03 3.41 -0.88
C LEU A 310 2.77 2.61 0.38
N TYR A 311 2.62 3.28 1.51
CA TYR A 311 2.38 2.62 2.80
C TYR A 311 0.91 2.20 2.88
N ASP A 312 0.57 1.20 2.08
CA ASP A 312 -0.74 0.56 2.02
C ASP A 312 -0.60 -0.94 2.32
N PHE A 313 -1.27 -1.38 3.37
CA PHE A 313 -1.19 -2.74 3.82
C PHE A 313 -2.11 -3.63 3.01
N ASN A 314 -1.56 -4.73 2.50
CA ASN A 314 -2.36 -5.73 1.82
C ASN A 314 -3.05 -6.66 2.83
N TYR A 315 -4.38 -6.69 2.79
CA TYR A 315 -5.17 -7.60 3.62
C TYR A 315 -4.80 -9.08 3.42
N GLU A 316 -4.44 -9.47 2.18
CA GLU A 316 -4.17 -10.86 1.83
C GLU A 316 -2.80 -11.37 2.31
N ASP A 317 -1.89 -10.48 2.74
CA ASP A 317 -0.56 -10.86 3.22
C ASP A 317 -0.60 -11.49 4.63
N GLY A 318 -1.73 -11.35 5.35
CA GLY A 318 -1.90 -11.92 6.68
C GLY A 318 -1.11 -11.18 7.77
N GLY A 319 -1.02 -11.78 8.96
CA GLY A 319 -0.18 -11.25 10.05
C GLY A 319 -0.53 -9.82 10.44
N LEU A 320 0.48 -8.97 10.60
CA LEU A 320 0.32 -7.55 10.94
C LEU A 320 -0.29 -6.75 9.77
N ALA A 321 0.05 -7.08 8.53
CA ALA A 321 -0.46 -6.41 7.34
C ALA A 321 -1.98 -6.54 7.21
N ALA A 322 -2.53 -7.74 7.44
CA ALA A 322 -3.99 -7.93 7.42
C ALA A 322 -4.73 -7.06 8.45
N ARG A 323 -4.15 -6.91 9.65
CA ARG A 323 -4.72 -6.10 10.73
C ARG A 323 -4.67 -4.61 10.44
N ALA A 324 -3.53 -4.14 9.93
CA ALA A 324 -3.36 -2.75 9.52
C ALA A 324 -4.24 -2.39 8.32
N ALA A 325 -4.44 -3.31 7.38
CA ALA A 325 -5.39 -3.13 6.29
C ALA A 325 -6.82 -2.93 6.81
N VAL A 326 -7.25 -3.65 7.86
CA VAL A 326 -8.56 -3.42 8.51
C VAL A 326 -8.69 -1.97 9.01
N LEU A 327 -7.64 -1.40 9.59
CA LEU A 327 -7.68 0.00 10.03
C LEU A 327 -7.70 1.00 8.87
N GLN A 328 -7.01 0.69 7.76
CA GLN A 328 -7.06 1.49 6.51
C GLN A 328 -8.43 1.49 5.85
N ILE A 329 -9.21 0.42 6.06
CA ILE A 329 -10.62 0.33 5.66
C ILE A 329 -11.48 1.44 6.26
N GLY A 330 -11.02 1.95 7.40
CA GLY A 330 -11.54 3.12 8.09
C GLY A 330 -12.69 2.81 9.02
N TRP A 331 -12.83 3.65 10.05
CA TRP A 331 -14.04 3.81 10.83
C TRP A 331 -14.33 5.31 11.04
N ASP A 332 -15.58 5.66 10.78
CA ASP A 332 -16.38 6.83 11.18
C ASP A 332 -15.76 8.26 11.18
N PRO A 333 -16.14 9.13 10.22
CA PRO A 333 -15.78 10.56 10.22
C PRO A 333 -16.39 11.39 11.37
N ASP A 334 -17.34 10.85 12.15
CA ASP A 334 -17.98 11.56 13.25
C ASP A 334 -17.24 11.45 14.60
N ILE A 335 -16.10 10.75 14.67
CA ILE A 335 -15.37 10.54 15.92
C ILE A 335 -14.07 11.33 15.91
N THR A 336 -14.09 12.48 16.59
CA THR A 336 -12.89 13.25 16.89
C THR A 336 -11.89 12.41 17.69
N GLY A 337 -10.71 12.16 17.11
CA GLY A 337 -9.58 11.54 17.79
C GLY A 337 -9.47 10.02 17.64
N ARG A 338 -10.16 9.40 16.68
CA ARG A 338 -9.82 8.07 16.17
C ARG A 338 -9.53 8.16 14.69
N ASP A 339 -8.26 8.14 14.35
CA ASP A 339 -7.83 8.26 12.98
C ASP A 339 -7.82 6.86 12.36
N ALA A 340 -8.58 6.71 11.28
CA ALA A 340 -8.43 5.58 10.39
C ALA A 340 -6.94 5.40 10.05
N GLY A 341 -6.50 4.16 9.90
CA GLY A 341 -5.13 3.89 9.44
C GLY A 341 -4.84 4.69 8.17
N ASN A 342 -3.85 5.58 8.22
CA ASN A 342 -3.58 6.47 7.10
C ASN A 342 -2.95 5.71 5.91
N ILE A 343 -3.20 6.16 4.69
CA ILE A 343 -2.32 5.88 3.56
C ILE A 343 -1.42 7.09 3.34
N PHE A 344 -0.14 6.84 3.16
CA PHE A 344 0.84 7.87 2.79
C PHE A 344 1.94 7.25 1.93
N PHE A 345 2.72 8.12 1.28
CA PHE A 345 3.95 7.71 0.65
C PHE A 345 5.11 7.82 1.62
N ASP A 346 5.99 6.83 1.60
CA ASP A 346 7.30 6.94 2.20
C ASP A 346 8.33 7.22 1.12
N ARG A 347 9.21 8.18 1.40
CA ARG A 347 10.40 8.42 0.61
C ARG A 347 11.63 8.39 1.51
N VAL A 348 12.48 7.40 1.30
CA VAL A 348 13.76 7.28 1.99
C VAL A 348 14.88 7.58 1.02
N ASN A 349 15.55 8.72 1.20
CA ASN A 349 16.85 8.89 0.58
C ASN A 349 17.85 8.03 1.35
N PHE A 350 18.73 7.33 0.65
CA PHE A 350 19.71 6.45 1.30
C PHE A 350 21.09 6.63 0.70
N GLN A 351 22.10 6.36 1.53
CA GLN A 351 23.49 6.22 1.13
C GLN A 351 24.10 5.02 1.86
N GLY A 352 24.75 4.13 1.11
CA GLY A 352 25.59 3.06 1.64
C GLY A 352 27.04 3.31 1.24
N THR A 353 27.98 2.97 2.12
CA THR A 353 29.42 3.04 1.83
C THR A 353 30.06 1.76 2.30
N PHE A 354 30.78 1.09 1.40
CA PHE A 354 31.39 -0.19 1.63
C PHE A 354 32.86 -0.12 1.23
N ASP A 355 33.71 -0.53 2.16
CA ASP A 355 35.13 -0.73 1.91
C ASP A 355 35.33 -2.21 1.57
N GLU A 356 36.20 -2.49 0.60
CA GLU A 356 36.60 -3.86 0.22
C GLU A 356 35.39 -4.78 -0.04
N TRP A 357 34.74 -4.58 -1.19
CA TRP A 357 33.56 -5.37 -1.58
C TRP A 357 33.97 -6.67 -2.28
N ASP A 358 33.48 -7.80 -1.77
CA ASP A 358 33.75 -9.13 -2.30
C ASP A 358 33.02 -9.33 -3.64
N PHE A 359 33.75 -9.18 -4.75
CA PHE A 359 33.25 -9.35 -6.10
C PHE A 359 34.38 -9.78 -7.05
N ASP A 360 34.16 -10.89 -7.75
CA ASP A 360 35.09 -11.44 -8.73
C ASP A 360 34.77 -10.92 -10.15
N TYR A 361 35.76 -10.29 -10.81
CA TYR A 361 35.67 -9.74 -12.18
C TYR A 361 35.96 -10.74 -13.31
#